data_AF-A0A842T2T0-F1
#
_entry.id   AF-A0A842T2T0-F1
#
_cell.length_a   1.000
_cell.length_b   1.000
_cell.length_c   1.000
_cell.angle_alpha   90.00
_cell.angle_beta   90.00
_cell.angle_gamma   90.00
#
_symmetry.space_group_name_H-M   'P 1'
#
loop_
_entity.id
_entity.type
_entity.pdbx_description
1 polymer ?
#
loop_
_entity_poly.entity_id
_entity_poly.type
_entity_poly.pdbx_seq_one_letter_code
_entity_poly.pdbx_strand_id
1 'polypeptide(L)'
;MICPVCDVEMKALVEGIFQCPKCRKIIKQKTEEEQEEEKKIGKGELQEGEYFHRHASINRQYEICESGITVNKTENRWLAVLICHSAYLESERYVRLSWWKKSFYRHAGMMKIYEEDVMKNLITALEKIDNEFDDFWTFKGKFREDKTLTEEDKIREKKLDLIKYRIIENRTCPKCGKKMDKEKSHYECPHCGEIVILEGYNQPVFNIAPTDLKLNFQASFPINFYLPVAGITIKWLMGEWKSLVVIYSKENPNKKWLRFYWWVRDLKNVMKYGRREIGESSKLGWKAKKGAGTTNLYNKDLIKPLIEALKKISKEMNWNVEE
;
A
#
# COMPACT_ATOMS: atom_id res chain seq x y z
N MET A 1 13.94 13.14 35.11
CA MET A 1 13.22 12.83 33.84
C MET A 1 11.74 12.67 34.15
N ILE A 2 10.84 13.32 33.41
CA ILE A 2 9.39 13.31 33.68
C ILE A 2 8.70 12.23 32.83
N CYS A 3 7.75 11.50 33.41
CA CYS A 3 7.01 10.48 32.69
C CYS A 3 6.08 11.10 31.64
N PRO A 4 6.23 10.79 30.34
CA PRO A 4 5.44 11.41 29.27
C PRO A 4 3.95 10.99 29.24
N VAL A 5 3.53 10.12 30.17
CA VAL A 5 2.15 9.63 30.28
C VAL A 5 1.45 10.18 31.52
N CYS A 6 2.22 10.47 32.57
CA CYS A 6 1.67 10.73 33.89
C CYS A 6 2.12 12.07 34.47
N ASP A 7 3.04 12.75 33.79
CA ASP A 7 3.62 14.04 34.19
C ASP A 7 4.17 14.06 35.63
N VAL A 8 4.70 12.91 36.05
CA VAL A 8 5.35 12.72 37.36
C VAL A 8 6.81 12.38 37.17
N GLU A 9 7.63 12.77 38.13
CA GLU A 9 9.06 12.47 38.13
C GLU A 9 9.32 10.96 38.20
N MET A 10 10.18 10.48 37.31
CA MET A 10 10.52 9.06 37.21
C MET A 10 11.65 8.70 38.17
N LYS A 11 11.61 7.48 38.72
CA LYS A 11 12.65 6.94 39.59
C LYS A 11 13.72 6.22 38.77
N ALA A 12 15.00 6.45 39.06
CA ALA A 12 16.08 5.67 38.45
C ALA A 12 16.06 4.23 39.00
N LEU A 13 16.07 3.24 38.11
CA LEU A 13 16.24 1.82 38.48
C LEU A 13 17.72 1.45 38.50
N VAL A 14 18.45 1.90 37.48
CA VAL A 14 19.91 1.85 37.33
C VAL A 14 20.33 3.08 36.53
N GLU A 15 21.62 3.34 36.43
CA GLU A 15 22.14 4.47 35.65
C GLU A 15 21.61 4.45 34.21
N GLY A 16 21.01 5.55 33.78
CA GLY A 16 20.39 5.69 32.46
C GLY A 16 19.08 4.94 32.23
N ILE A 17 18.49 4.24 33.22
CA ILE A 17 17.18 3.57 33.09
C ILE A 17 16.23 4.04 34.18
N PHE A 18 15.09 4.60 33.79
CA PHE A 18 14.10 5.21 34.67
C PHE A 18 12.77 4.46 34.60
N GLN A 19 12.07 4.33 35.73
CA GLN A 19 10.72 3.79 35.81
C GLN A 19 9.75 4.80 36.43
N CYS A 20 8.59 4.96 35.80
CA CYS A 20 7.51 5.77 36.36
C CYS A 20 6.89 5.06 37.56
N PRO A 21 6.81 5.69 38.75
CA PRO A 21 6.22 5.06 39.92
C PRO A 21 4.70 4.83 39.78
N LYS A 22 4.02 5.62 38.95
CA LYS A 22 2.55 5.57 38.77
C LYS A 22 2.10 4.55 37.73
N CYS A 23 2.73 4.54 36.55
CA CYS A 23 2.35 3.64 35.45
C CYS A 23 3.35 2.53 35.16
N ARG A 24 4.43 2.42 35.96
CA ARG A 24 5.52 1.43 35.83
C ARG A 24 6.26 1.43 34.48
N LYS A 25 6.02 2.42 33.63
CA LYS A 25 6.68 2.58 32.32
C LYS A 25 8.18 2.81 32.49
N ILE A 26 9.00 2.05 31.78
CA ILE A 26 10.46 2.12 31.80
C ILE A 26 10.96 2.92 30.59
N ILE A 27 11.88 3.86 30.80
CA ILE A 27 12.50 4.70 29.77
C ILE A 27 14.01 4.67 29.96
N LYS A 28 14.75 4.42 28.88
CA LYS A 28 16.20 4.51 28.84
C LYS A 28 16.60 5.92 28.37
N GLN A 29 17.48 6.58 29.10
CA GLN A 29 18.09 7.83 28.69
C GLN A 29 19.06 7.54 27.54
N LYS A 30 18.88 8.26 26.42
CA LYS A 30 19.73 8.12 25.24
C LYS A 30 21.10 8.74 25.51
N THR A 31 22.16 8.07 25.06
CA THR A 31 23.53 8.60 25.13
C THR A 31 23.70 9.85 24.27
N GLU A 32 24.74 10.66 24.52
CA GLU A 32 25.02 11.86 23.71
C GLU A 32 25.27 11.51 22.24
N GLU A 33 25.94 10.39 21.94
CA GLU A 33 26.09 9.87 20.57
C GLU A 33 24.74 9.52 19.92
N GLU A 34 23.81 8.88 20.65
CA GLU A 34 22.46 8.56 20.14
C GLU A 34 21.64 9.83 19.89
N GLN A 35 21.87 10.91 20.66
CA GLN A 35 21.21 12.20 20.48
C GLN A 35 21.83 13.01 19.32
N GLU A 36 23.14 12.89 19.09
CA GLU A 36 23.82 13.51 17.94
C GLU A 36 23.51 12.78 16.62
N GLU A 37 23.41 11.45 16.62
CA GLU A 37 22.96 10.69 15.45
C GLU A 37 21.49 10.99 15.13
N GLU A 38 20.59 11.11 16.12
CA GLU A 38 19.20 11.52 15.86
C GLU A 38 19.07 12.93 15.29
N LYS A 39 19.98 13.85 15.67
CA LYS A 39 20.06 15.20 15.08
C LYS A 39 20.63 15.21 13.65
N LYS A 40 21.42 14.20 13.28
CA LYS A 40 21.98 14.02 11.92
C LYS A 40 21.06 13.26 10.95
N ILE A 41 19.87 12.82 11.36
CA ILE A 41 18.91 12.17 10.43
C ILE A 41 18.31 13.23 9.51
N GLY A 42 18.88 13.38 8.31
CA GLY A 42 18.28 14.14 7.23
C GLY A 42 16.94 13.53 6.81
N LYS A 43 15.84 14.03 7.36
CA LYS A 43 14.51 13.71 6.81
C LYS A 43 14.50 14.11 5.33
N GLY A 44 14.09 13.20 4.45
CA GLY A 44 14.11 13.45 3.01
C GLY A 44 15.47 13.24 2.32
N GLU A 45 16.51 12.83 3.05
CA GLU A 45 17.80 12.42 2.48
C GLU A 45 17.86 10.90 2.28
N LEU A 46 18.63 10.47 1.28
CA LEU A 46 18.90 9.06 1.02
C LEU A 46 19.92 8.55 2.04
N GLN A 47 19.60 7.45 2.70
CA GLN A 47 20.43 6.82 3.72
C GLN A 47 20.77 5.39 3.30
N GLU A 48 21.96 4.94 3.68
CA GLU A 48 22.43 3.57 3.46
C GLU A 48 21.53 2.52 4.12
N GLY A 49 21.34 1.38 3.48
CA GLY A 49 20.46 0.31 3.94
C GLY A 49 20.85 -0.25 5.31
N GLU A 50 22.14 -0.23 5.64
CA GLU A 50 22.67 -0.65 6.94
C GLU A 50 22.08 0.17 8.10
N TYR A 51 21.80 1.46 7.89
CA TYR A 51 21.13 2.30 8.89
C TYR A 51 19.73 1.76 9.21
N PHE A 52 18.95 1.39 8.19
CA PHE A 52 17.61 0.83 8.40
C PHE A 52 17.66 -0.55 9.05
N HIS A 53 18.63 -1.39 8.69
CA HIS A 53 18.79 -2.70 9.32
C HIS A 53 19.18 -2.63 10.80
N ARG A 54 19.95 -1.60 11.20
CA ARG A 54 20.34 -1.41 12.61
C ARG A 54 19.21 -0.84 13.46
N HIS A 55 18.42 0.08 12.90
CA HIS A 55 17.46 0.87 13.65
C HIS A 55 16.00 0.43 13.50
N ALA A 56 15.70 -0.39 12.48
CA ALA A 56 14.37 -0.89 12.22
C ALA A 56 14.38 -2.41 12.18
N SER A 57 13.28 -3.04 12.60
CA SER A 57 13.17 -4.50 12.56
C SER A 57 12.95 -5.00 11.12
N ILE A 58 14.03 -5.09 10.33
CA ILE A 58 14.07 -5.70 9.00
C ILE A 58 14.79 -7.04 9.13
N ASN A 59 14.16 -8.12 8.66
CA ASN A 59 14.75 -9.45 8.78
C ASN A 59 15.65 -9.75 7.59
N ARG A 60 16.97 -9.63 7.80
CA ARG A 60 18.02 -9.90 6.79
C ARG A 60 17.96 -11.31 6.19
N GLN A 61 17.37 -12.29 6.87
CA GLN A 61 17.23 -13.65 6.33
C GLN A 61 16.29 -13.75 5.13
N TYR A 62 15.39 -12.78 4.98
CA TYR A 62 14.39 -12.77 3.92
C TYR A 62 14.51 -11.56 3.00
N GLU A 63 15.03 -10.45 3.52
CA GLU A 63 15.02 -9.17 2.82
C GLU A 63 16.22 -8.29 3.20
N ILE A 64 16.88 -7.75 2.19
CA ILE A 64 17.99 -6.82 2.33
C ILE A 64 17.51 -5.44 1.86
N CYS A 65 17.64 -4.43 2.72
CA CYS A 65 17.52 -3.02 2.38
C CYS A 65 18.87 -2.52 1.85
N GLU A 66 18.87 -1.95 0.64
CA GLU A 66 20.05 -1.34 0.01
C GLU A 66 20.19 0.12 0.44
N SER A 67 19.08 0.86 0.40
CA SER A 67 19.01 2.27 0.75
C SER A 67 17.57 2.66 1.06
N GLY A 68 17.38 3.87 1.58
CA GLY A 68 16.04 4.38 1.83
C GLY A 68 16.00 5.82 2.31
N ILE A 69 14.80 6.39 2.33
CA ILE A 69 14.53 7.76 2.78
C ILE A 69 13.56 7.71 3.95
N THR A 70 13.96 8.32 5.06
CA THR A 70 13.06 8.58 6.18
C THR A 70 12.12 9.74 5.83
N VAL A 71 10.82 9.46 5.75
CA VAL A 71 9.78 10.48 5.51
C VAL A 71 9.37 11.13 6.82
N ASN A 72 9.15 10.32 7.86
CA ASN A 72 8.81 10.81 9.19
C ASN A 72 9.25 9.81 10.26
N LYS A 73 9.88 10.31 11.32
CA LYS A 73 10.30 9.54 12.49
C LYS A 73 9.93 10.33 13.74
N THR A 74 9.18 9.68 14.63
CA THR A 74 8.87 10.12 16.00
C THR A 74 9.30 9.02 16.96
N GLU A 75 9.32 9.28 18.26
CA GLU A 75 9.73 8.29 19.28
C GLU A 75 9.07 6.91 19.16
N ASN A 76 7.83 6.87 18.64
CA ASN A 76 7.02 5.65 18.62
C ASN A 76 6.54 5.24 17.23
N ARG A 77 6.87 6.01 16.18
CA ARG A 77 6.45 5.73 14.80
C ARG A 77 7.54 6.12 13.82
N TRP A 78 7.74 5.29 12.82
CA TRP A 78 8.64 5.59 11.72
C TRP A 78 7.98 5.20 10.41
N LEU A 79 8.02 6.10 9.43
CA LEU A 79 7.68 5.91 8.04
C LEU A 79 8.91 6.17 7.18
N ALA A 80 9.24 5.19 6.33
CA ALA A 80 10.30 5.31 5.34
C ALA A 80 9.90 4.66 4.01
N VAL A 81 10.53 5.12 2.94
CA VAL A 81 10.50 4.49 1.62
C VAL A 81 11.87 3.86 1.40
N LEU A 82 11.92 2.56 1.17
CA LEU A 82 13.17 1.80 1.06
C LEU A 82 13.29 1.18 -0.33
N ILE A 83 14.53 0.96 -0.77
CA ILE A 83 14.87 0.01 -1.82
C ILE A 83 15.30 -1.29 -1.14
N CYS A 84 14.62 -2.38 -1.50
CA CYS A 84 14.91 -3.69 -0.96
C CYS A 84 14.99 -4.73 -2.07
N HIS A 85 15.64 -5.85 -1.78
CA HIS A 85 15.59 -7.07 -2.60
C HIS A 85 15.45 -8.31 -1.72
N SER A 86 15.15 -9.43 -2.36
CA SER A 86 15.19 -10.75 -1.70
C SER A 86 16.61 -11.06 -1.24
N ALA A 87 16.77 -11.62 -0.04
CA ALA A 87 18.08 -12.07 0.44
C ALA A 87 18.71 -13.15 -0.45
N TYR A 88 17.91 -13.84 -1.26
CA TYR A 88 18.34 -14.92 -2.16
C TYR A 88 18.48 -14.47 -3.62
N LEU A 89 17.89 -13.34 -3.99
CA LEU A 89 17.85 -12.87 -5.38
C LEU A 89 17.90 -11.35 -5.43
N GLU A 90 19.10 -10.82 -5.65
CA GLU A 90 19.38 -9.39 -5.74
C GLU A 90 18.69 -8.73 -6.94
N SER A 91 18.53 -9.46 -8.05
CA SER A 91 17.83 -8.94 -9.23
C SER A 91 16.35 -8.65 -8.99
N GLU A 92 15.74 -9.19 -7.94
CA GLU A 92 14.35 -8.92 -7.56
C GLU A 92 14.29 -7.69 -6.63
N ARG A 93 14.71 -6.53 -7.16
CA ARG A 93 14.63 -5.24 -6.46
C ARG A 93 13.20 -4.71 -6.49
N TYR A 94 12.79 -4.05 -5.42
CA TYR A 94 11.49 -3.40 -5.30
C TYR A 94 11.54 -2.25 -4.30
N VAL A 95 10.58 -1.34 -4.46
CA VAL A 95 10.37 -0.26 -3.50
C VAL A 95 9.44 -0.74 -2.39
N ARG A 96 9.82 -0.47 -1.13
CA ARG A 96 9.08 -0.84 0.06
C ARG A 96 8.70 0.41 0.85
N LEU A 97 7.41 0.74 0.87
CA LEU A 97 6.86 1.70 1.83
C LEU A 97 6.67 0.98 3.16
N SER A 98 7.38 1.42 4.20
CA SER A 98 7.44 0.73 5.48
C SER A 98 7.05 1.60 6.65
N TRP A 99 6.45 0.96 7.64
CA TRP A 99 5.99 1.62 8.85
C TRP A 99 6.31 0.76 10.06
N TRP A 100 6.86 1.40 11.07
CA TRP A 100 7.19 0.78 12.34
C TRP A 100 6.50 1.52 13.48
N LYS A 101 6.19 0.79 14.55
CA LYS A 101 5.51 1.31 15.75
C LYS A 101 6.25 0.87 17.02
N LYS A 102 5.91 1.56 18.12
CA LYS A 102 6.48 1.38 19.47
C LYS A 102 7.89 1.97 19.58
N SER A 103 8.37 2.09 20.80
CA SER A 103 9.66 2.70 21.15
C SER A 103 10.89 2.00 20.55
N PHE A 104 10.74 0.74 20.12
CA PHE A 104 11.80 -0.05 19.49
C PHE A 104 11.55 -0.30 17.99
N TYR A 105 10.63 0.45 17.37
CA TYR A 105 10.27 0.34 15.95
C TYR A 105 10.08 -1.11 15.47
N ARG A 106 9.16 -1.87 16.09
CA ARG A 106 8.74 -3.15 15.52
C ARG A 106 7.92 -2.91 14.26
N HIS A 107 8.11 -3.80 13.31
CA HIS A 107 7.40 -3.79 12.05
C HIS A 107 5.89 -3.73 12.28
N ALA A 108 5.27 -2.67 11.77
CA ALA A 108 3.83 -2.49 11.84
C ALA A 108 3.17 -2.86 10.51
N GLY A 109 3.83 -2.62 9.38
CA GLY A 109 3.41 -3.13 8.09
C GLY A 109 4.26 -2.56 6.94
N MET A 110 3.91 -2.96 5.72
CA MET A 110 4.58 -2.50 4.51
C MET A 110 3.69 -2.64 3.28
N MET A 111 4.05 -1.93 2.22
CA MET A 111 3.58 -2.15 0.86
C MET A 111 4.78 -2.24 -0.07
N LYS A 112 4.86 -3.34 -0.83
CA LYS A 112 5.90 -3.59 -1.84
C LYS A 112 5.42 -3.18 -3.22
N ILE A 113 6.29 -2.55 -4.01
CA ILE A 113 6.04 -2.05 -5.36
C ILE A 113 7.19 -2.54 -6.24
N TYR A 114 6.84 -3.37 -7.22
CA TYR A 114 7.81 -4.03 -8.11
C TYR A 114 7.84 -3.42 -9.51
N GLU A 115 6.84 -2.60 -9.85
CA GLU A 115 6.56 -2.16 -11.21
C GLU A 115 6.54 -0.63 -11.24
N GLU A 116 7.24 -0.05 -12.21
CA GLU A 116 7.29 1.41 -12.44
C GLU A 116 5.89 2.01 -12.58
N ASP A 117 5.01 1.39 -13.36
CA ASP A 117 3.66 1.93 -13.58
C ASP A 117 2.80 1.93 -12.30
N VAL A 118 3.03 0.99 -11.38
CA VAL A 118 2.37 1.00 -10.06
C VAL A 118 2.92 2.13 -9.20
N MET A 119 4.21 2.45 -9.32
CA MET A 119 4.80 3.60 -8.65
C MET A 119 4.25 4.93 -9.20
N LYS A 120 4.13 5.08 -10.52
CA LYS A 120 3.45 6.22 -11.17
C LYS A 120 2.04 6.39 -10.62
N ASN A 121 1.24 5.33 -10.65
CA ASN A 121 -0.12 5.34 -10.12
C ASN A 121 -0.18 5.73 -8.64
N LEU A 122 0.76 5.27 -7.82
CA LEU A 122 0.85 5.64 -6.41
C LEU A 122 1.13 7.14 -6.24
N ILE A 123 2.12 7.67 -6.95
CA ILE A 123 2.49 9.09 -6.89
C ILE A 123 1.31 9.96 -7.36
N THR A 124 0.73 9.67 -8.52
CA THR A 124 -0.43 10.40 -9.05
C THR A 124 -1.63 10.31 -8.11
N ALA A 125 -1.87 9.16 -7.48
CA ALA A 125 -2.95 9.02 -6.51
C ALA A 125 -2.70 9.87 -5.25
N LEU A 126 -1.47 9.91 -4.74
CA LEU A 126 -1.10 10.76 -3.61
C LEU A 126 -1.23 12.25 -3.94
N GLU A 127 -0.79 12.69 -5.13
CA GLU A 127 -0.94 14.07 -5.60
C GLU A 127 -2.42 14.46 -5.73
N LYS A 128 -3.26 13.59 -6.31
CA LYS A 128 -4.71 13.80 -6.35
C LYS A 128 -5.31 13.92 -4.96
N ILE A 129 -4.89 13.08 -4.02
CA ILE A 129 -5.35 13.14 -2.63
C ILE A 129 -4.90 14.44 -1.97
N ASP A 130 -3.65 14.88 -2.18
CA ASP A 130 -3.14 16.14 -1.64
C ASP A 130 -3.94 17.36 -2.13
N ASN A 131 -4.36 17.33 -3.40
CA ASN A 131 -5.10 18.43 -4.02
C ASN A 131 -6.60 18.43 -3.66
N GLU A 132 -7.24 17.26 -3.60
CA GLU A 132 -8.71 17.14 -3.54
C GLU A 132 -9.26 16.97 -2.11
N PHE A 133 -8.39 16.82 -1.11
CA PHE A 133 -8.76 16.75 0.29
C PHE A 133 -8.26 17.96 1.07
N ASP A 134 -8.99 18.41 2.09
CA ASP A 134 -8.43 19.34 3.09
C ASP A 134 -7.64 18.62 4.17
N ASP A 135 -7.08 19.39 5.10
CA ASP A 135 -6.24 18.91 6.20
C ASP A 135 -7.04 18.03 7.19
N PHE A 136 -8.37 18.10 7.16
CA PHE A 136 -9.29 17.24 7.91
C PHE A 136 -9.77 16.03 7.12
N TRP A 137 -9.18 15.76 5.95
CA TRP A 137 -9.56 14.70 5.04
C TRP A 137 -11.03 14.77 4.57
N THR A 138 -11.58 15.97 4.44
CA THR A 138 -12.85 16.20 3.76
C THR A 138 -12.60 16.29 2.25
N PHE A 139 -13.29 15.42 1.51
CA PHE A 139 -13.23 15.40 0.05
C PHE A 139 -13.94 16.62 -0.52
N LYS A 140 -13.22 17.43 -1.29
CA LYS A 140 -13.74 18.62 -1.99
C LYS A 140 -14.11 18.33 -3.44
N GLY A 141 -13.61 17.22 -3.99
CA GLY A 141 -13.87 16.80 -5.35
C GLY A 141 -15.27 16.20 -5.55
N LYS A 142 -15.55 15.81 -6.80
CA LYS A 142 -16.75 15.04 -7.16
C LYS A 142 -16.34 13.61 -7.50
N PHE A 143 -17.11 12.62 -7.05
CA PHE A 143 -17.04 11.26 -7.60
C PHE A 143 -17.54 11.35 -9.03
N ARG A 144 -16.62 11.53 -9.99
CA ARG A 144 -16.92 11.93 -11.36
C ARG A 144 -18.11 11.17 -11.97
N GLU A 145 -19.18 11.90 -12.20
CA GLU A 145 -19.96 11.89 -13.45
C GLU A 145 -19.58 13.14 -14.27
N ASP A 146 -18.30 13.30 -14.63
CA ASP A 146 -17.98 14.28 -15.68
C ASP A 146 -18.54 13.72 -16.99
N LYS A 147 -19.61 14.35 -17.52
CA LYS A 147 -20.29 13.90 -18.76
C LYS A 147 -19.36 13.84 -19.98
N THR A 148 -18.22 14.52 -19.93
CA THR A 148 -17.19 14.54 -20.97
C THR A 148 -15.97 13.76 -20.51
N LEU A 149 -15.88 12.50 -20.94
CA LEU A 149 -14.65 11.71 -20.87
C LEU A 149 -13.57 12.36 -21.73
N THR A 150 -12.33 12.41 -21.24
CA THR A 150 -11.16 12.75 -22.06
C THR A 150 -10.99 11.71 -23.18
N GLU A 151 -10.33 12.07 -24.28
CA GLU A 151 -10.07 11.10 -25.36
C GLU A 151 -9.24 9.90 -24.87
N GLU A 152 -8.29 10.14 -23.97
CA GLU A 152 -7.52 9.07 -23.33
C GLU A 152 -8.39 8.14 -22.49
N ASP A 153 -9.33 8.69 -21.71
CA ASP A 153 -10.28 7.88 -20.93
C ASP A 153 -11.17 7.04 -21.84
N LYS A 154 -11.66 7.60 -22.96
CA LYS A 154 -12.46 6.86 -23.95
C LYS A 154 -11.65 5.72 -24.58
N ILE A 155 -10.39 5.96 -24.94
CA ILE A 155 -9.50 4.95 -25.51
C ILE A 155 -9.27 3.82 -24.51
N ARG A 156 -8.98 4.16 -23.25
CA ARG A 156 -8.75 3.19 -22.16
C ARG A 156 -9.99 2.34 -21.87
N GLU A 157 -11.17 2.96 -21.75
CA GLU A 157 -12.44 2.27 -21.53
C GLU A 157 -12.77 1.34 -22.70
N LYS A 158 -12.66 1.83 -23.93
CA LYS A 158 -12.88 1.03 -25.15
C LYS A 158 -11.94 -0.17 -25.23
N LYS A 159 -10.66 0.00 -24.85
CA LYS A 159 -9.68 -1.10 -24.79
C LYS A 159 -10.13 -2.17 -23.79
N LEU A 160 -10.49 -1.79 -22.57
CA LEU A 160 -10.94 -2.73 -21.54
C LEU A 160 -12.23 -3.45 -21.94
N ASP A 161 -13.20 -2.74 -22.51
CA ASP A 161 -14.47 -3.33 -22.94
C ASP A 161 -14.29 -4.29 -24.11
N LEU A 162 -13.41 -3.96 -25.05
CA LEU A 162 -13.01 -4.87 -26.13
C LEU A 162 -12.33 -6.14 -25.59
N ILE A 163 -11.47 -6.01 -24.58
CA ILE A 163 -10.85 -7.17 -23.92
C ILE A 163 -11.93 -8.04 -23.27
N LYS A 164 -12.83 -7.45 -22.47
CA LYS A 164 -13.94 -8.18 -21.82
C LYS A 164 -14.80 -8.90 -22.84
N TYR A 165 -15.18 -8.21 -23.92
CA TYR A 165 -15.96 -8.79 -25.02
C TYR A 165 -15.24 -10.00 -25.64
N ARG A 166 -13.95 -9.87 -25.98
CA ARG A 166 -13.16 -10.96 -26.56
C ARG A 166 -12.98 -12.15 -25.60
N ILE A 167 -12.88 -11.90 -24.30
CA ILE A 167 -12.87 -12.97 -23.29
C ILE A 167 -14.20 -13.74 -23.31
N ILE A 168 -15.33 -13.01 -23.30
CA ILE A 168 -16.66 -13.60 -23.19
C ILE A 168 -17.02 -14.39 -24.46
N GLU A 169 -16.88 -13.76 -25.63
CA GLU A 169 -17.31 -14.35 -26.91
C GLU A 169 -16.29 -15.35 -27.45
N ASN A 170 -15.01 -15.01 -27.42
CA ASN A 170 -13.97 -15.73 -28.16
C ASN A 170 -13.00 -16.52 -27.25
N ARG A 171 -13.16 -16.42 -25.91
CA ARG A 171 -12.21 -16.94 -24.91
C ARG A 171 -10.78 -16.52 -25.20
N THR A 172 -10.62 -15.27 -25.63
CA THR A 172 -9.31 -14.72 -25.98
C THR A 172 -8.59 -14.25 -24.73
N CYS A 173 -7.33 -14.65 -24.58
CA CYS A 173 -6.47 -14.23 -23.48
C CYS A 173 -6.28 -12.70 -23.49
N PRO A 174 -6.50 -12.01 -22.36
CA PRO A 174 -6.33 -10.56 -22.27
C PRO A 174 -4.87 -10.12 -22.44
N LYS A 175 -3.92 -11.01 -22.14
CA LYS A 175 -2.49 -10.72 -22.18
C LYS A 175 -1.86 -10.95 -23.56
N CYS A 176 -2.13 -12.08 -24.20
CA CYS A 176 -1.44 -12.47 -25.44
C CYS A 176 -2.35 -12.61 -26.68
N GLY A 177 -3.67 -12.45 -26.53
CA GLY A 177 -4.61 -12.54 -27.65
C GLY A 177 -4.83 -13.95 -28.21
N LYS A 178 -4.21 -14.99 -27.64
CA LYS A 178 -4.44 -16.39 -28.03
C LYS A 178 -5.69 -16.96 -27.36
N LYS A 179 -6.23 -18.04 -27.91
CA LYS A 179 -7.39 -18.74 -27.35
C LYS A 179 -7.01 -19.38 -26.01
N MET A 180 -7.91 -19.31 -25.04
CA MET A 180 -7.78 -19.93 -23.72
C MET A 180 -8.55 -21.24 -23.67
N ASP A 181 -8.04 -22.15 -22.83
CA ASP A 181 -8.71 -23.39 -22.50
C ASP A 181 -9.70 -23.16 -21.37
N LYS A 182 -10.81 -23.90 -21.42
CA LYS A 182 -11.85 -23.82 -20.40
C LYS A 182 -11.61 -24.90 -19.36
N GLU A 183 -11.21 -24.47 -18.19
CA GLU A 183 -11.17 -25.30 -16.99
C GLU A 183 -12.55 -25.34 -16.31
N LYS A 184 -12.64 -26.14 -15.23
CA LYS A 184 -13.90 -26.33 -14.48
C LYS A 184 -14.54 -25.03 -14.00
N SER A 185 -13.73 -24.01 -13.66
CA SER A 185 -14.19 -22.77 -13.00
C SER A 185 -13.59 -21.48 -13.57
N HIS A 186 -12.62 -21.59 -14.48
CA HIS A 186 -11.86 -20.47 -15.00
C HIS A 186 -11.39 -20.78 -16.43
N TYR A 187 -10.86 -19.77 -17.08
CA TYR A 187 -10.11 -19.91 -18.32
C TYR A 187 -8.63 -19.80 -18.01
N GLU A 188 -7.83 -20.65 -18.63
CA GLU A 188 -6.38 -20.62 -18.51
C GLU A 188 -5.77 -20.50 -19.90
N CYS A 189 -4.80 -19.60 -20.06
CA CYS A 189 -4.09 -19.45 -21.31
C CYS A 189 -2.90 -20.42 -21.38
N PRO A 190 -2.88 -21.41 -22.29
CA PRO A 190 -1.77 -22.37 -22.38
C PRO A 190 -0.45 -21.71 -22.84
N HIS A 191 -0.52 -20.51 -23.42
CA HIS A 191 0.66 -19.81 -23.95
C HIS A 191 1.38 -18.95 -22.92
N CYS A 192 0.67 -18.33 -21.99
CA CYS A 192 1.26 -17.36 -21.05
C CYS A 192 0.80 -17.50 -19.61
N GLY A 193 0.00 -18.53 -19.29
CA GLY A 193 -0.47 -18.83 -17.93
C GLY A 193 -1.46 -17.82 -17.35
N GLU A 194 -1.99 -16.90 -18.18
CA GLU A 194 -3.00 -15.95 -17.72
C GLU A 194 -4.29 -16.68 -17.36
N ILE A 195 -4.82 -16.37 -16.16
CA ILE A 195 -6.03 -16.99 -15.63
C ILE A 195 -7.14 -15.94 -15.60
N VAL A 196 -8.30 -16.30 -16.13
CA VAL A 196 -9.50 -15.47 -16.12
C VAL A 196 -10.64 -16.19 -15.42
N ILE A 197 -11.27 -15.54 -14.44
CA ILE A 197 -12.43 -16.11 -13.74
C ILE A 197 -13.66 -15.29 -14.09
N LEU A 198 -14.76 -15.95 -14.46
CA LEU A 198 -16.04 -15.27 -14.67
C LEU A 198 -16.80 -15.16 -13.34
N GLU A 199 -17.14 -13.95 -12.93
CA GLU A 199 -17.96 -13.64 -11.74
C GLU A 199 -19.37 -13.19 -12.13
N GLY A 200 -20.36 -13.55 -11.31
CA GLY A 200 -21.75 -13.09 -11.48
C GLY A 200 -22.24 -13.19 -12.93
N TYR A 201 -22.87 -12.12 -13.43
CA TYR A 201 -23.37 -11.91 -14.80
C TYR A 201 -22.27 -11.96 -15.89
N ASN A 202 -21.50 -13.06 -15.96
CA ASN A 202 -20.37 -13.29 -16.88
C ASN A 202 -19.32 -12.17 -16.89
N GLN A 203 -19.09 -11.49 -15.76
CA GLN A 203 -18.09 -10.44 -15.67
C GLN A 203 -16.70 -11.07 -15.53
N PRO A 204 -15.78 -10.86 -16.49
CA PRO A 204 -14.46 -11.47 -16.42
C PRO A 204 -13.56 -10.71 -15.44
N VAL A 205 -12.89 -11.47 -14.58
CA VAL A 205 -11.85 -11.02 -13.66
C VAL A 205 -10.51 -11.49 -14.19
N PHE A 206 -9.65 -10.53 -14.49
CA PHE A 206 -8.33 -10.75 -15.07
C PHE A 206 -7.37 -9.65 -14.60
N ASN A 207 -6.09 -9.79 -14.93
CA ASN A 207 -5.09 -8.77 -14.62
C ASN A 207 -5.29 -7.53 -15.50
N ILE A 208 -5.42 -6.37 -14.88
CA ILE A 208 -5.47 -5.08 -15.59
C ILE A 208 -4.09 -4.44 -15.47
N ALA A 209 -3.49 -4.06 -16.61
CA ALA A 209 -2.22 -3.35 -16.61
C ALA A 209 -2.35 -2.04 -15.81
N PRO A 210 -1.35 -1.66 -14.98
CA PRO A 210 -1.47 -0.46 -14.16
C PRO A 210 -1.69 0.81 -15.00
N THR A 211 -1.14 0.89 -16.21
CA THR A 211 -1.36 1.98 -17.19
C THR A 211 -2.79 2.09 -17.71
N ASP A 212 -3.55 0.99 -17.65
CA ASP A 212 -4.96 0.92 -18.05
C ASP A 212 -5.91 1.22 -16.87
N LEU A 213 -5.40 1.59 -15.68
CA LEU A 213 -6.25 1.96 -14.54
C LEU A 213 -6.75 3.40 -14.64
N LYS A 214 -8.06 3.58 -14.47
CA LYS A 214 -8.67 4.90 -14.33
C LYS A 214 -8.41 5.42 -12.91
N LEU A 215 -7.42 6.29 -12.74
CA LEU A 215 -7.03 6.87 -11.44
C LEU A 215 -8.01 7.93 -10.92
N ASN A 216 -9.32 7.64 -10.96
CA ASN A 216 -10.37 8.50 -10.43
C ASN A 216 -10.78 8.05 -9.02
N PHE A 217 -11.33 8.99 -8.26
CA PHE A 217 -11.91 8.70 -6.96
C PHE A 217 -13.15 7.81 -7.10
N GLN A 218 -13.19 6.75 -6.28
CA GLN A 218 -14.31 5.84 -6.11
C GLN A 218 -14.78 5.91 -4.65
N ALA A 219 -16.08 5.73 -4.41
CA ALA A 219 -16.63 5.66 -3.05
C ALA A 219 -16.74 4.21 -2.54
N SER A 220 -16.98 3.25 -3.43
CA SER A 220 -17.32 1.88 -3.08
C SER A 220 -16.09 0.98 -2.99
N PHE A 221 -15.50 0.89 -1.79
CA PHE A 221 -14.45 -0.08 -1.48
C PHE A 221 -14.95 -1.16 -0.50
N PRO A 222 -14.59 -2.45 -0.68
CA PRO A 222 -15.02 -3.53 0.21
C PRO A 222 -14.19 -3.54 1.50
N ILE A 223 -14.39 -2.52 2.32
CA ILE A 223 -13.69 -2.31 3.59
C ILE A 223 -14.61 -2.72 4.74
N ASN A 224 -14.10 -3.63 5.57
CA ASN A 224 -14.74 -3.98 6.84
C ASN A 224 -14.29 -3.02 7.94
N PHE A 225 -15.15 -2.80 8.94
CA PHE A 225 -14.92 -1.96 10.15
C PHE A 225 -14.86 -0.43 9.95
N TYR A 226 -14.43 0.06 8.80
CA TYR A 226 -14.39 1.49 8.47
C TYR A 226 -15.29 1.82 7.29
N LEU A 227 -15.59 3.10 7.12
CA LEU A 227 -16.38 3.58 5.98
C LEU A 227 -15.47 4.38 5.04
N PRO A 228 -15.44 4.04 3.74
CA PRO A 228 -14.69 4.81 2.76
C PRO A 228 -15.35 6.18 2.53
N VAL A 229 -14.52 7.22 2.51
CA VAL A 229 -14.88 8.52 1.95
C VAL A 229 -14.68 8.43 0.44
N ALA A 230 -13.42 8.37 0.00
CA ALA A 230 -13.05 8.14 -1.38
C ALA A 230 -11.70 7.41 -1.44
N GLY A 231 -11.42 6.78 -2.57
CA GLY A 231 -10.12 6.17 -2.81
C GLY A 231 -9.81 5.95 -4.28
N ILE A 232 -8.56 5.58 -4.56
CA ILE A 232 -8.02 5.36 -5.90
C ILE A 232 -7.34 3.98 -5.92
N THR A 233 -7.70 3.16 -6.90
CA THR A 233 -7.03 1.88 -7.17
C THR A 233 -5.73 2.13 -7.94
N ILE A 234 -4.62 1.58 -7.44
CA ILE A 234 -3.28 1.77 -8.03
C ILE A 234 -2.71 0.49 -8.66
N LYS A 235 -3.24 -0.68 -8.28
CA LYS A 235 -2.89 -1.99 -8.86
C LYS A 235 -4.09 -2.93 -8.82
N TRP A 236 -4.45 -3.55 -9.93
CA TRP A 236 -5.55 -4.51 -10.01
C TRP A 236 -5.14 -5.77 -10.76
N LEU A 237 -4.79 -6.80 -10.00
CA LEU A 237 -4.56 -8.15 -10.49
C LEU A 237 -5.70 -9.08 -10.07
N MET A 238 -5.83 -10.20 -10.75
CA MET A 238 -6.81 -11.24 -10.45
C MET A 238 -6.73 -11.70 -8.98
N GLY A 239 -5.50 -11.85 -8.45
CA GLY A 239 -5.25 -12.27 -7.07
C GLY A 239 -4.89 -11.15 -6.07
N GLU A 240 -4.56 -9.95 -6.53
CA GLU A 240 -4.02 -8.86 -5.71
C GLU A 240 -4.66 -7.52 -6.09
N TRP A 241 -5.11 -6.75 -5.10
CA TRP A 241 -5.60 -5.39 -5.29
C TRP A 241 -4.94 -4.44 -4.30
N LYS A 242 -4.40 -3.32 -4.78
CA LYS A 242 -3.89 -2.21 -3.96
C LYS A 242 -4.64 -0.92 -4.25
N SER A 243 -4.98 -0.19 -3.19
CA SER A 243 -5.59 1.13 -3.29
C SER A 243 -5.20 2.05 -2.14
N LEU A 244 -5.38 3.34 -2.37
CA LEU A 244 -5.28 4.39 -1.37
C LEU A 244 -6.69 4.86 -1.07
N VAL A 245 -7.12 4.80 0.19
CA VAL A 245 -8.49 5.13 0.57
C VAL A 245 -8.50 6.00 1.81
N VAL A 246 -9.15 7.16 1.71
CA VAL A 246 -9.49 7.97 2.88
C VAL A 246 -10.71 7.34 3.53
N ILE A 247 -10.60 7.03 4.81
CA ILE A 247 -11.62 6.33 5.58
C ILE A 247 -11.93 7.06 6.88
N TYR A 248 -13.06 6.71 7.48
CA TYR A 248 -13.43 7.19 8.82
C TYR A 248 -13.94 6.07 9.74
N SER A 249 -13.91 6.35 11.04
CA SER A 249 -14.46 5.45 12.05
C SER A 249 -15.99 5.46 11.99
N LYS A 250 -16.63 4.27 11.98
CA LYS A 250 -18.10 4.15 12.07
C LYS A 250 -18.68 4.88 13.29
N GLU A 251 -17.94 4.89 14.39
CA GLU A 251 -18.34 5.50 15.66
C GLU A 251 -18.05 7.01 15.71
N ASN A 252 -17.15 7.51 14.86
CA ASN A 252 -16.78 8.93 14.84
C ASN A 252 -16.39 9.37 13.41
N PRO A 253 -17.35 9.94 12.65
CA PRO A 253 -17.13 10.42 11.29
C PRO A 253 -16.10 11.54 11.14
N ASN A 254 -15.81 12.28 12.21
CA ASN A 254 -14.79 13.33 12.20
C ASN A 254 -13.37 12.76 12.29
N LYS A 255 -13.23 11.50 12.72
CA LYS A 255 -11.93 10.82 12.73
C LYS A 255 -11.70 10.19 11.37
N LYS A 256 -11.07 10.96 10.48
CA LYS A 256 -10.69 10.55 9.13
C LYS A 256 -9.18 10.38 9.00
N TRP A 257 -8.74 9.51 8.08
CA TRP A 257 -7.32 9.33 7.75
C TRP A 257 -7.15 8.62 6.42
N LEU A 258 -6.01 8.81 5.76
CA LEU A 258 -5.62 8.05 4.57
C LEU A 258 -5.08 6.68 4.97
N ARG A 259 -5.53 5.63 4.28
CA ARG A 259 -5.06 4.27 4.48
C ARG A 259 -4.59 3.63 3.18
N PHE A 260 -3.45 2.95 3.29
CA PHE A 260 -2.92 2.11 2.23
C PHE A 260 -3.47 0.70 2.39
N TYR A 261 -4.23 0.24 1.40
CA TYR A 261 -4.85 -1.07 1.40
C TYR A 261 -4.18 -2.02 0.43
N TRP A 262 -4.13 -3.29 0.87
CA TRP A 262 -3.72 -4.42 0.07
C TRP A 262 -4.63 -5.61 0.38
N TRP A 263 -5.46 -5.97 -0.60
CA TRP A 263 -6.32 -7.15 -0.54
C TRP A 263 -5.77 -8.27 -1.40
N VAL A 264 -6.06 -9.48 -0.96
CA VAL A 264 -5.79 -10.71 -1.71
C VAL A 264 -7.12 -11.41 -1.92
N ARG A 265 -7.32 -11.94 -3.12
CA ARG A 265 -8.51 -12.73 -3.43
C ARG A 265 -8.29 -14.17 -2.97
N ASP A 266 -9.29 -14.77 -2.33
CA ASP A 266 -9.21 -16.20 -1.98
C ASP A 266 -9.55 -17.06 -3.19
N LEU A 267 -8.51 -17.61 -3.83
CA LEU A 267 -8.64 -18.39 -5.05
C LEU A 267 -8.53 -19.90 -4.79
N LYS A 268 -8.23 -20.33 -3.56
CA LYS A 268 -7.84 -21.71 -3.26
C LYS A 268 -8.90 -22.72 -3.69
N ASN A 269 -10.16 -22.48 -3.34
CA ASN A 269 -11.26 -23.39 -3.66
C ASN A 269 -11.65 -23.35 -5.15
N VAL A 270 -11.53 -22.17 -5.76
CA VAL A 270 -11.85 -21.97 -7.18
C VAL A 270 -10.86 -22.71 -8.06
N MET A 271 -9.56 -22.60 -7.75
CA MET A 271 -8.50 -23.30 -8.48
C MET A 271 -8.52 -24.81 -8.21
N LYS A 272 -8.67 -25.23 -6.94
CA LYS A 272 -8.53 -26.65 -6.57
C LYS A 272 -9.78 -27.49 -6.82
N TYR A 273 -10.97 -26.95 -6.56
CA TYR A 273 -12.22 -27.71 -6.57
C TYR A 273 -13.21 -27.23 -7.63
N GLY A 274 -12.90 -26.15 -8.33
CA GLY A 274 -13.84 -25.52 -9.26
C GLY A 274 -15.10 -24.98 -8.59
N ARG A 275 -15.06 -24.76 -7.27
CA ARG A 275 -16.22 -24.36 -6.46
C ARG A 275 -15.92 -23.07 -5.70
N ARG A 276 -16.94 -22.23 -5.57
CA ARG A 276 -16.93 -21.07 -4.65
C ARG A 276 -17.24 -21.57 -3.23
N GLU A 277 -16.76 -20.89 -2.19
CA GLU A 277 -17.11 -21.24 -0.79
C GLU A 277 -18.63 -21.25 -0.63
N ILE A 278 -19.16 -22.30 -0.01
CA ILE A 278 -20.60 -22.46 0.24
C ILE A 278 -20.99 -21.49 1.36
N GLY A 279 -21.89 -20.53 1.07
CA GLY A 279 -22.50 -19.65 2.08
C GLY A 279 -22.18 -18.16 1.96
N GLU A 280 -21.18 -17.75 1.17
CA GLU A 280 -21.00 -16.35 0.78
C GLU A 280 -21.68 -16.11 -0.58
N SER A 281 -22.25 -14.91 -0.78
CA SER A 281 -22.83 -14.48 -2.05
C SER A 281 -21.93 -14.84 -3.23
N SER A 282 -22.49 -15.02 -4.43
CA SER A 282 -21.87 -15.49 -5.68
C SER A 282 -20.58 -14.79 -6.18
N LYS A 283 -19.92 -13.93 -5.39
CA LYS A 283 -18.72 -13.15 -5.71
C LYS A 283 -17.50 -13.70 -4.97
N LEU A 284 -16.33 -13.66 -5.59
CA LEU A 284 -15.05 -13.96 -4.96
C LEU A 284 -14.75 -12.87 -3.93
N GLY A 285 -14.61 -13.27 -2.67
CA GLY A 285 -14.31 -12.36 -1.59
C GLY A 285 -12.89 -11.79 -1.70
N TRP A 286 -12.78 -10.47 -1.54
CA TRP A 286 -11.51 -9.84 -1.20
C TRP A 286 -11.29 -9.95 0.30
N LYS A 287 -10.18 -10.58 0.70
CA LYS A 287 -9.78 -10.65 2.11
C LYS A 287 -8.61 -9.69 2.30
N ALA A 288 -8.74 -8.76 3.26
CA ALA A 288 -7.61 -7.93 3.66
C ALA A 288 -6.51 -8.84 4.20
N LYS A 289 -5.29 -8.71 3.70
CA LYS A 289 -4.19 -9.60 4.09
C LYS A 289 -3.84 -9.35 5.57
N LYS A 290 -4.19 -10.29 6.46
CA LYS A 290 -3.75 -10.26 7.88
C LYS A 290 -2.22 -10.38 7.93
N GLY A 291 -1.55 -9.49 8.67
CA GLY A 291 -0.10 -9.58 8.94
C GLY A 291 0.78 -8.51 8.26
N ALA A 292 0.26 -7.72 7.33
CA ALA A 292 0.87 -6.44 6.94
C ALA A 292 -0.05 -5.35 7.50
N GLY A 293 0.29 -4.73 8.63
CA GLY A 293 -0.56 -3.67 9.17
C GLY A 293 -0.64 -2.53 8.15
N THR A 294 -1.81 -2.41 7.53
CA THR A 294 -2.17 -1.27 6.69
C THR A 294 -1.89 0.01 7.46
N THR A 295 -1.19 0.95 6.85
CA THR A 295 -0.82 2.16 7.56
C THR A 295 -1.77 3.29 7.27
N ASN A 296 -1.97 4.03 8.34
CA ASN A 296 -2.81 5.20 8.42
C ASN A 296 -1.89 6.43 8.43
N LEU A 297 -2.09 7.34 7.50
CA LEU A 297 -1.60 8.70 7.58
C LEU A 297 -2.73 9.57 8.14
N TYR A 298 -2.53 10.02 9.37
CA TYR A 298 -3.48 10.88 10.07
C TYR A 298 -3.25 12.36 9.76
N ASN A 299 -2.00 12.76 9.57
CA ASN A 299 -1.65 14.11 9.17
C ASN A 299 -1.41 14.13 7.65
N LYS A 300 -2.12 15.02 6.95
CA LYS A 300 -2.00 15.26 5.51
C LYS A 300 -0.65 15.87 5.14
N ASP A 301 -0.01 16.63 6.02
CA ASP A 301 1.31 17.24 5.77
C ASP A 301 2.40 16.23 5.43
N LEU A 302 2.19 14.95 5.77
CA LEU A 302 3.11 13.85 5.44
C LEU A 302 3.00 13.37 3.99
N ILE A 303 1.97 13.78 3.23
CA ILE A 303 1.81 13.40 1.83
C ILE A 303 2.93 13.99 0.97
N LYS A 304 3.21 15.29 1.07
CA LYS A 304 4.25 15.94 0.25
C LYS A 304 5.65 15.33 0.47
N PRO A 305 6.14 15.19 1.72
CA PRO A 305 7.41 14.51 1.96
C PRO A 305 7.43 13.05 1.48
N LEU A 306 6.28 12.35 1.51
CA LEU A 306 6.16 10.99 0.99
C LEU A 306 6.28 10.98 -0.54
N ILE A 307 5.60 11.88 -1.25
CA ILE A 307 5.69 12.03 -2.70
C ILE A 307 7.14 12.33 -3.11
N GLU A 308 7.81 13.26 -2.44
CA GLU A 308 9.21 13.60 -2.71
C GLU A 308 10.15 12.40 -2.50
N ALA A 309 9.97 11.67 -1.41
CA ALA A 309 10.74 10.45 -1.15
C ALA A 309 10.50 9.38 -2.23
N LEU A 310 9.25 9.19 -2.68
CA LEU A 310 8.92 8.25 -3.74
C LEU A 310 9.54 8.66 -5.08
N LYS A 311 9.50 9.95 -5.45
CA LYS A 311 10.14 10.46 -6.66
C LYS A 311 11.66 10.26 -6.63
N LYS A 312 12.31 10.58 -5.51
CA LYS A 312 13.76 10.33 -5.32
C LYS A 312 14.12 8.85 -5.44
N ILE A 313 13.40 7.98 -4.72
CA ILE A 313 13.63 6.52 -4.77
C ILE A 313 13.36 5.96 -6.17
N SER A 314 12.40 6.51 -6.90
CA SER A 314 12.14 6.10 -8.29
C SER A 314 13.33 6.40 -9.20
N LYS A 315 13.99 7.56 -9.02
CA LYS A 315 15.22 7.89 -9.75
C LYS A 315 16.34 6.90 -9.44
N GLU A 316 16.53 6.53 -8.17
CA GLU A 316 17.51 5.50 -7.77
C GLU A 316 17.21 4.10 -8.34
N MET A 317 15.93 3.81 -8.60
CA MET A 317 15.49 2.58 -9.27
C MET A 317 15.57 2.65 -10.80
N ASN A 318 16.01 3.78 -11.38
CA ASN A 318 15.93 4.10 -12.81
C ASN A 318 14.51 4.01 -13.38
N TRP A 319 13.50 4.34 -12.57
CA TRP A 319 12.11 4.40 -12.97
C TRP A 319 11.73 5.83 -13.35
N ASN A 320 11.16 6.00 -14.55
CA ASN A 320 10.80 7.33 -15.04
C ASN A 320 9.40 7.73 -14.58
N VAL A 321 9.28 8.34 -13.41
CA VAL A 321 7.98 8.70 -12.80
C VAL A 321 7.61 10.18 -12.90
N GLU A 322 8.43 11.00 -13.58
CA GLU A 322 8.16 12.43 -13.80
C GLU A 322 7.47 12.62 -15.15
N GLU A 323 6.16 12.90 -15.10
CA GLU A 323 5.38 13.49 -16.20
C GLU A 323 4.72 14.79 -15.71
#